data_AF-A0A7S4V9R2-F1
#
_entry.id   AF-A0A7S4V9R2-F1
#
_cell.length_a   1.000
_cell.length_b   1.000
_cell.length_c   1.000
_cell.angle_alpha   90.00
_cell.angle_beta   90.00
_cell.angle_gamma   90.00
#
_symmetry.space_group_name_H-M   'P 1'
#
loop_
_entity.id
_entity.type
_entity.pdbx_description
1 polymer ?
#
loop_
_entity_poly.entity_id
_entity_poly.type
_entity_poly.pdbx_seq_one_letter_code
_entity_poly.pdbx_strand_id
1 'polypeptide(L)'
;GLRGRRGRVLPTVQRHRPLLYVNEQADLPAMPCPGGPVCEFGLCESDFEALGSFAAAGLRATELVLARAADALVKGRIPISGAVVVRTPKGELVEVTVGQNGRIPPPSGHDEEEDAGGIGYPTDHGETGALRQIQDASAPDWANAVFATSLSPCIMCFRSIEWLWSLGLRRVVIAESKSFGGTADRVAALDGMVLVRLCNRRAVGMMRRFARTFPWDWAADIGEVPPADLGLLRQLRTEGSALGPQFIAQLRASGKGAAVFKPPDGRVAAMASDDRHSSGGNEVRSAAMQAMGLAGSAVNLREAALAVLAPPGAEVLDMQAFGRVSLGACELFRPAALLTDVPVEAGLGSLLKAAGVEVFVCAGRSG
;
A
#
# COMPACT_ATOMS: atom_id res chain seq x y z
N GLY A 1 -54.18 11.44 35.49
CA GLY A 1 -52.76 11.03 35.69
C GLY A 1 -52.25 10.39 34.43
N LEU A 2 -51.54 11.15 33.59
CA LEU A 2 -50.89 10.67 32.37
C LEU A 2 -49.40 10.51 32.65
N ARG A 3 -48.93 9.27 32.79
CA ARG A 3 -47.49 8.97 32.96
C ARG A 3 -46.82 8.91 31.60
N GLY A 4 -45.82 9.78 31.42
CA GLY A 4 -45.04 9.92 30.20
C GLY A 4 -44.13 8.72 29.89
N ARG A 5 -44.05 8.38 28.61
CA ARG A 5 -42.97 7.58 28.04
C ARG A 5 -41.84 8.53 27.63
N ARG A 6 -40.73 8.52 28.35
CA ARG A 6 -39.48 9.14 27.91
C ARG A 6 -38.86 8.23 26.85
N GLY A 7 -38.82 8.71 25.60
CA GLY A 7 -38.01 8.11 24.55
C GLY A 7 -36.53 8.25 24.91
N ARG A 8 -35.79 7.14 24.92
CA ARG A 8 -34.33 7.14 24.95
C ARG A 8 -33.85 7.73 23.63
N VAL A 9 -33.35 8.96 23.68
CA VAL A 9 -32.54 9.54 22.60
C VAL A 9 -31.21 8.80 22.63
N LEU A 10 -30.97 7.97 21.61
CA LEU A 10 -29.64 7.42 21.34
C LEU A 10 -28.68 8.59 21.09
N PRO A 11 -27.46 8.60 21.66
CA PRO A 11 -26.52 9.66 21.36
C PRO A 11 -26.18 9.60 19.87
N THR A 12 -26.53 10.66 19.15
CA THR A 12 -25.99 10.94 17.82
C THR A 12 -24.48 10.97 17.92
N VAL A 13 -23.83 9.89 17.47
CA VAL A 13 -22.41 9.91 17.15
C VAL A 13 -22.22 11.03 16.13
N GLN A 14 -21.57 12.12 16.53
CA GLN A 14 -21.06 13.11 15.58
C GLN A 14 -20.14 12.35 14.64
N ARG A 15 -20.65 11.98 13.46
CA ARG A 15 -19.85 11.42 12.37
C ARG A 15 -18.96 12.55 11.87
N HIS A 16 -17.82 12.75 12.50
CA HIS A 16 -16.77 13.61 11.98
C HIS A 16 -16.52 13.18 10.53
N ARG A 17 -16.68 14.11 9.58
CA ARG A 17 -16.22 13.88 8.20
C ARG A 17 -14.70 13.63 8.29
N PRO A 18 -14.15 12.64 7.58
CA PRO A 18 -12.71 12.45 7.56
C PRO A 18 -12.08 13.72 6.98
N LEU A 19 -10.89 14.08 7.49
CA LEU A 19 -10.11 15.14 6.87
C LEU A 19 -9.89 14.76 5.40
N LEU A 20 -10.23 15.66 4.48
CA LEU A 20 -9.81 15.49 3.09
C LEU A 20 -8.31 15.71 3.07
N TYR A 21 -7.53 14.62 3.14
CA TYR A 21 -6.06 14.66 2.99
C TYR A 21 -5.61 15.00 1.55
N VAL A 22 -6.56 15.46 0.71
CA VAL A 22 -6.32 15.92 -0.64
C VAL A 22 -6.46 17.44 -0.65
N ASN A 23 -5.38 18.16 -0.97
CA ASN A 23 -5.39 19.62 -1.05
C ASN A 23 -6.31 20.12 -2.19
N GLU A 24 -7.45 20.69 -1.82
CA GLU A 24 -8.43 21.25 -2.77
C GLU A 24 -7.90 22.48 -3.53
N GLN A 25 -6.88 23.16 -3.00
CA GLN A 25 -6.31 24.41 -3.53
C GLN A 25 -4.97 24.21 -4.25
N ALA A 26 -4.53 22.98 -4.54
CA ALA A 26 -3.30 22.80 -5.32
C ALA A 26 -3.36 23.63 -6.62
N ASP A 27 -2.47 24.62 -6.72
CA ASP A 27 -2.35 25.53 -7.86
C ASP A 27 -2.05 24.71 -9.11
N LEU A 28 -2.97 24.73 -10.06
CA LEU A 28 -2.76 24.09 -11.35
C LEU A 28 -1.83 25.00 -12.16
N PRO A 29 -0.63 24.54 -12.57
CA PRO A 29 0.20 25.34 -13.47
C PRO A 29 -0.56 25.61 -14.78
N ALA A 30 -0.26 26.75 -15.41
CA ALA A 30 -0.77 27.07 -16.74
C ALA A 30 -0.35 25.97 -17.75
N MET A 31 -1.21 25.69 -18.73
CA MET A 31 -0.97 24.68 -19.77
C MET A 31 0.37 24.93 -20.48
N PRO A 32 1.33 23.99 -20.52
CA PRO A 32 2.32 23.98 -21.57
C PRO A 32 1.83 23.02 -22.66
N CYS A 33 1.49 23.58 -23.82
CA CYS A 33 2.01 23.19 -25.14
C CYS A 33 1.17 23.88 -26.23
N PRO A 34 1.59 25.05 -26.73
CA PRO A 34 0.99 25.67 -27.91
C PRO A 34 1.64 25.07 -29.17
N GLY A 35 1.22 23.88 -29.60
CA GLY A 35 1.56 23.38 -30.94
C GLY A 35 1.90 21.90 -31.02
N GLY A 36 0.92 21.09 -31.36
CA GLY A 36 1.04 19.67 -31.69
C GLY A 36 -0.32 18.98 -31.66
N PRO A 37 -0.50 17.81 -32.30
CA PRO A 37 -1.71 17.01 -32.11
C PRO A 37 -1.92 16.78 -30.61
N VAL A 38 -3.15 16.97 -30.13
CA VAL A 38 -3.49 16.92 -28.70
C VAL A 38 -3.08 15.56 -28.13
N CYS A 39 -1.95 15.50 -27.41
CA CYS A 39 -1.56 14.31 -26.64
C CYS A 39 -2.68 14.03 -25.63
N GLU A 40 -3.14 12.77 -25.55
CA GLU A 40 -4.27 12.36 -24.73
C GLU A 40 -4.14 12.87 -23.28
N PHE A 41 -2.94 12.85 -22.70
CA PHE A 41 -2.71 13.29 -21.32
C PHE A 41 -2.09 14.68 -21.17
N GLY A 42 -1.87 15.40 -22.28
CA GLY A 42 -1.19 16.69 -22.29
C GLY A 42 0.25 16.60 -21.80
N LEU A 43 0.95 15.52 -22.17
CA LEU A 43 2.34 15.27 -21.84
C LEU A 43 3.19 15.35 -23.11
N CYS A 44 4.46 15.73 -22.94
CA CYS A 44 5.47 15.69 -23.98
C CYS A 44 6.80 15.22 -23.38
N GLU A 45 7.72 14.77 -24.24
CA GLU A 45 9.00 14.23 -23.77
C GLU A 45 9.83 15.26 -22.98
N SER A 46 9.68 16.57 -23.27
CA SER A 46 10.37 17.63 -22.53
C SER A 46 9.93 17.74 -21.07
N ASP A 47 8.74 17.25 -20.69
CA ASP A 47 8.33 17.18 -19.29
C ASP A 47 9.22 16.22 -18.47
N PHE A 48 10.02 15.40 -19.15
CA PHE A 48 10.88 14.37 -18.60
C PHE A 48 12.37 14.62 -18.88
N GLU A 49 12.76 15.83 -19.26
CA GLU A 49 14.14 16.16 -19.64
C GLU A 49 15.19 15.78 -18.57
N ALA A 50 14.81 15.86 -17.29
CA ALA A 50 15.68 15.47 -16.17
C ALA A 50 16.07 13.98 -16.21
N LEU A 51 15.29 13.13 -16.87
CA LEU A 51 15.60 11.70 -17.07
C LEU A 51 16.63 11.46 -18.18
N GLY A 52 17.03 12.50 -18.94
CA GLY A 52 18.00 12.41 -20.02
C GLY A 52 17.57 11.40 -21.10
N SER A 53 18.41 10.41 -21.39
CA SER A 53 18.12 9.38 -22.40
C SER A 53 16.92 8.47 -22.06
N PHE A 54 16.32 8.62 -20.87
CA PHE A 54 15.15 7.89 -20.40
C PHE A 54 13.86 8.74 -20.47
N ALA A 55 13.88 9.93 -21.06
CA ALA A 55 12.71 10.81 -21.16
C ALA A 55 11.51 10.11 -21.85
N ALA A 56 11.72 9.45 -22.99
CA ALA A 56 10.69 8.62 -23.64
C ALA A 56 10.13 7.50 -22.74
N ALA A 57 10.97 6.85 -21.92
CA ALA A 57 10.52 5.83 -20.97
C ALA A 57 9.66 6.44 -19.85
N GLY A 58 10.04 7.63 -19.37
CA GLY A 58 9.27 8.40 -18.39
C GLY A 58 7.91 8.84 -18.93
N LEU A 59 7.87 9.35 -20.17
CA LEU A 59 6.61 9.67 -20.86
C LEU A 59 5.73 8.43 -20.94
N ARG A 60 6.26 7.32 -21.46
CA ARG A 60 5.48 6.08 -21.64
C ARG A 60 4.95 5.54 -20.31
N ALA A 61 5.79 5.45 -19.29
CA ALA A 61 5.38 5.00 -17.97
C ALA A 61 4.27 5.90 -17.37
N THR A 62 4.35 7.20 -17.61
CA THR A 62 3.35 8.17 -17.14
C THR A 62 2.02 8.04 -17.87
N GLU A 63 2.04 7.84 -19.19
CA GLU A 63 0.82 7.56 -19.98
C GLU A 63 0.10 6.31 -19.47
N LEU A 64 0.86 5.23 -19.19
CA LEU A 64 0.32 3.98 -18.67
C LEU A 64 -0.40 4.17 -17.33
N VAL A 65 0.21 4.89 -16.37
CA VAL A 65 -0.45 5.15 -15.08
C VAL A 65 -1.65 6.07 -15.24
N LEU A 66 -1.60 7.10 -16.09
CA LEU A 66 -2.75 7.99 -16.28
C LEU A 66 -3.93 7.28 -16.97
N ALA A 67 -3.66 6.43 -17.95
CA ALA A 67 -4.66 5.61 -18.61
C ALA A 67 -5.31 4.62 -17.62
N ARG A 68 -4.49 3.91 -16.84
CA ARG A 68 -4.99 2.94 -15.84
C ARG A 68 -5.79 3.62 -14.73
N ALA A 69 -5.33 4.77 -14.22
CA ALA A 69 -6.07 5.54 -13.23
C ALA A 69 -7.42 6.05 -13.76
N ALA A 70 -7.49 6.45 -15.04
CA ALA A 70 -8.73 6.87 -15.68
C ALA A 70 -9.73 5.71 -15.80
N ASP A 71 -9.28 4.54 -16.24
CA ASP A 71 -10.11 3.33 -16.29
C ASP A 71 -10.60 2.91 -14.90
N ALA A 72 -9.71 2.92 -13.89
CA ALA A 72 -10.06 2.65 -12.51
C ALA A 72 -11.18 3.58 -12.00
N LEU A 73 -11.09 4.89 -12.29
CA LEU A 73 -12.13 5.84 -11.88
C LEU A 73 -13.49 5.54 -12.53
N VAL A 74 -13.50 5.19 -13.82
CA VAL A 74 -14.73 4.81 -14.55
C VAL A 74 -15.38 3.59 -13.91
N LYS A 75 -14.56 2.64 -13.46
CA LYS A 75 -14.99 1.43 -12.74
C LYS A 75 -15.33 1.68 -11.25
N GLY A 76 -15.31 2.93 -10.79
CA GLY A 76 -15.61 3.29 -9.40
C GLY A 76 -14.51 2.94 -8.40
N ARG A 77 -13.31 2.61 -8.86
CA ARG A 77 -12.13 2.31 -8.03
C ARG A 77 -11.33 3.57 -7.72
N ILE A 78 -10.39 3.44 -6.79
CA ILE A 78 -9.45 4.50 -6.44
C ILE A 78 -8.51 4.74 -7.63
N PRO A 79 -8.43 5.96 -8.21
CA PRO A 79 -7.67 6.22 -9.43
C PRO A 79 -6.17 6.41 -9.16
N ILE A 80 -5.56 5.41 -8.51
CA ILE A 80 -4.13 5.35 -8.21
C ILE A 80 -3.55 4.11 -8.88
N SER A 81 -2.45 4.28 -9.59
CA SER A 81 -1.81 3.24 -10.41
C SER A 81 -0.30 3.44 -10.47
N GLY A 82 0.43 2.34 -10.69
CA GLY A 82 1.87 2.32 -10.88
C GLY A 82 2.24 1.61 -12.18
N ALA A 83 3.39 1.94 -12.75
CA ALA A 83 3.92 1.26 -13.92
C ALA A 83 5.45 1.25 -13.92
N VAL A 84 6.02 0.24 -14.58
CA VAL A 84 7.46 0.13 -14.82
C VAL A 84 7.71 -0.02 -16.31
N VAL A 85 8.59 0.83 -16.84
CA VAL A 85 9.08 0.74 -18.22
C VAL A 85 10.59 0.65 -18.18
N VAL A 86 11.16 -0.35 -18.85
CA VAL A 86 12.61 -0.53 -19.03
C VAL A 86 13.01 -0.03 -20.40
N ARG A 87 14.09 0.76 -20.46
CA ARG A 87 14.74 1.13 -21.72
C ARG A 87 15.87 0.14 -22.00
N THR A 88 15.77 -0.64 -23.09
CA THR A 88 16.83 -1.59 -23.46
C THR A 88 18.10 -0.86 -23.90
N PRO A 89 19.26 -1.54 -23.97
CA PRO A 89 20.49 -0.94 -24.51
C PRO A 89 20.33 -0.39 -25.94
N LYS A 90 19.42 -0.95 -26.75
CA LYS A 90 19.11 -0.48 -28.11
C LYS A 90 18.18 0.75 -28.12
N GLY A 91 17.66 1.17 -26.97
CA GLY A 91 16.72 2.28 -26.84
C GLY A 91 15.25 1.89 -27.01
N GLU A 92 14.94 0.59 -27.11
CA GLU A 92 13.55 0.10 -27.14
C GLU A 92 12.93 0.21 -25.75
N LEU A 93 11.62 0.42 -25.68
CA LEU A 93 10.86 0.50 -24.43
C LEU A 93 10.12 -0.81 -24.19
N VAL A 94 10.31 -1.40 -23.01
CA VAL A 94 9.62 -2.61 -22.57
C VAL A 94 8.76 -2.27 -21.36
N GLU A 95 7.46 -2.47 -21.50
CA GLU A 95 6.50 -2.32 -20.40
C GLU A 95 6.57 -3.58 -19.53
N VAL A 96 7.08 -3.42 -18.32
CA VAL A 96 7.26 -4.55 -17.38
C VAL A 96 5.97 -4.81 -16.62
N THR A 97 5.30 -3.76 -16.16
CA THR A 97 4.04 -3.87 -15.43
C THR A 97 3.23 -2.59 -15.48
N VAL A 98 1.91 -2.72 -15.38
CA VAL A 98 0.96 -1.65 -15.07
C VAL A 98 -0.06 -2.20 -14.08
N GLY A 99 -0.12 -1.62 -12.89
CA GLY A 99 -1.06 -2.01 -11.84
C GLY A 99 -1.95 -0.87 -11.40
N GLN A 100 -2.94 -1.21 -10.58
CA GLN A 100 -3.93 -0.28 -10.04
C GLN A 100 -4.18 -0.58 -8.58
N ASN A 101 -4.84 0.37 -7.91
CA ASN A 101 -5.29 0.17 -6.55
C ASN A 101 -6.35 -0.96 -6.48
N GLY A 102 -6.06 -1.96 -5.64
CA GLY A 102 -6.83 -3.17 -5.39
C GLY A 102 -7.87 -3.04 -4.28
N ARG A 103 -7.92 -1.91 -3.57
CA ARG A 103 -8.76 -1.77 -2.36
C ARG A 103 -10.25 -1.90 -2.67
N ILE A 104 -10.72 -1.20 -3.69
CA ILE A 104 -12.12 -1.29 -4.13
C ILE A 104 -12.17 -2.36 -5.24
N PRO A 105 -12.84 -3.49 -5.00
CA PRO A 105 -13.08 -4.47 -6.06
C PRO A 105 -14.02 -3.87 -7.13
N PRO A 106 -13.95 -4.32 -8.38
CA PRO A 106 -14.85 -3.86 -9.42
C PRO A 106 -16.31 -4.25 -9.09
N PRO A 107 -17.30 -3.57 -9.70
CA PRO A 107 -18.69 -4.00 -9.61
C PRO A 107 -18.85 -5.46 -10.08
N SER A 108 -19.76 -6.21 -9.45
CA SER A 108 -20.07 -7.60 -9.83
C SER A 108 -20.36 -7.74 -11.33
N GLY A 109 -19.71 -8.69 -12.01
CA GLY A 109 -19.86 -8.94 -13.45
C GLY A 109 -18.75 -8.38 -14.36
N HIS A 110 -17.67 -7.84 -13.78
CA HIS A 110 -16.44 -7.49 -14.48
C HIS A 110 -15.31 -8.43 -14.04
N ASP A 111 -14.53 -8.93 -15.01
CA ASP A 111 -13.36 -9.83 -14.93
C ASP A 111 -12.94 -10.23 -13.49
N GLU A 112 -13.56 -11.28 -12.98
CA GLU A 112 -13.41 -11.78 -11.59
C GLU A 112 -12.04 -12.43 -11.32
N GLU A 113 -11.23 -12.68 -12.35
CA GLU A 113 -9.96 -13.40 -12.26
C GLU A 113 -8.78 -12.54 -11.77
N GLU A 114 -8.86 -11.20 -11.87
CA GLU A 114 -7.74 -10.30 -11.52
C GLU A 114 -7.74 -9.80 -10.05
N ASP A 115 -8.83 -9.93 -9.31
CA ASP A 115 -8.95 -9.39 -7.95
C ASP A 115 -9.30 -10.49 -6.93
N ALA A 116 -8.79 -10.37 -5.70
CA ALA A 116 -8.94 -11.35 -4.62
C ALA A 116 -10.41 -11.65 -4.26
N GLY A 117 -11.12 -12.47 -5.03
CA GLY A 117 -12.47 -12.97 -4.74
C GLY A 117 -13.51 -11.92 -4.37
N GLY A 118 -13.37 -10.68 -4.85
CA GLY A 118 -14.28 -9.56 -4.53
C GLY A 118 -14.18 -9.00 -3.11
N ILE A 119 -13.18 -9.38 -2.31
CA ILE A 119 -12.99 -8.84 -0.94
C ILE A 119 -12.20 -7.51 -0.90
N GLY A 120 -11.61 -7.12 -2.03
CA GLY A 120 -10.65 -6.01 -2.12
C GLY A 120 -9.32 -6.37 -1.47
N TYR A 121 -8.27 -5.62 -1.81
CA TYR A 121 -6.90 -5.90 -1.38
C TYR A 121 -6.23 -4.63 -0.85
N PRO A 122 -6.35 -4.30 0.45
CA PRO A 122 -5.93 -3.01 1.00
C PRO A 122 -4.43 -2.74 0.92
N THR A 123 -3.59 -3.76 0.73
CA THR A 123 -2.14 -3.57 0.52
C THR A 123 -1.74 -3.39 -0.94
N ASP A 124 -2.71 -3.42 -1.87
CA ASP A 124 -2.50 -3.09 -3.28
C ASP A 124 -2.92 -1.65 -3.53
N HIS A 125 -1.98 -0.73 -3.33
CA HIS A 125 -2.07 0.61 -3.89
C HIS A 125 -1.69 0.56 -5.37
N GLY A 126 -1.62 1.71 -6.04
CA GLY A 126 -1.18 1.73 -7.43
C GLY A 126 0.21 1.12 -7.61
N GLU A 127 1.15 1.48 -6.73
CA GLU A 127 2.54 1.04 -6.79
C GLU A 127 2.70 -0.43 -6.41
N THR A 128 2.16 -0.84 -5.26
CA THR A 128 2.28 -2.23 -4.80
C THR A 128 1.45 -3.18 -5.64
N GLY A 129 0.30 -2.74 -6.17
CA GLY A 129 -0.49 -3.49 -7.15
C GLY A 129 0.27 -3.71 -8.46
N ALA A 130 1.01 -2.71 -8.96
CA ALA A 130 1.88 -2.88 -10.12
C ALA A 130 3.01 -3.89 -9.85
N LEU A 131 3.64 -3.78 -8.69
CA LEU A 131 4.70 -4.71 -8.29
C LEU A 131 4.18 -6.13 -8.06
N ARG A 132 2.92 -6.31 -7.63
CA ARG A 132 2.32 -7.64 -7.46
C ARG A 132 2.20 -8.38 -8.78
N GLN A 133 1.97 -7.68 -9.88
CA GLN A 133 1.89 -8.28 -11.23
C GLN A 133 3.24 -8.80 -11.73
N ILE A 134 4.36 -8.40 -11.13
CA ILE A 134 5.69 -8.90 -11.49
C ILE A 134 5.86 -10.30 -10.90
N GLN A 135 5.92 -11.30 -11.78
CA GLN A 135 6.12 -12.71 -11.40
C GLN A 135 7.52 -12.96 -10.84
N ASP A 136 8.56 -12.38 -11.45
CA ASP A 136 9.95 -12.50 -11.02
C ASP A 136 10.58 -11.11 -10.94
N ALA A 137 10.78 -10.60 -9.72
CA ALA A 137 11.36 -9.28 -9.49
C ALA A 137 12.86 -9.18 -9.79
N SER A 138 13.54 -10.32 -10.02
CA SER A 138 14.94 -10.34 -10.42
C SER A 138 15.15 -10.15 -11.93
N ALA A 139 14.08 -10.33 -12.73
CA ALA A 139 14.16 -10.29 -14.19
C ALA A 139 14.31 -8.88 -14.80
N PRO A 140 13.64 -7.81 -14.31
CA PRO A 140 13.79 -6.48 -14.88
C PRO A 140 15.18 -5.90 -14.66
N ASP A 141 15.72 -5.23 -15.69
CA ASP A 141 16.91 -4.39 -15.54
C ASP A 141 16.54 -3.07 -14.85
N TRP A 142 16.53 -3.09 -13.52
CA TRP A 142 16.15 -1.96 -12.68
C TRP A 142 17.03 -0.72 -12.89
N ALA A 143 18.30 -0.89 -13.26
CA ALA A 143 19.20 0.23 -13.54
C ALA A 143 18.78 1.03 -14.78
N ASN A 144 18.09 0.37 -15.72
CA ASN A 144 17.52 0.95 -16.93
C ASN A 144 15.99 1.11 -16.87
N ALA A 145 15.39 0.93 -15.69
CA ALA A 145 13.96 1.12 -15.47
C ALA A 145 13.60 2.57 -15.09
N VAL A 146 12.37 2.96 -15.45
CA VAL A 146 11.66 4.11 -14.89
C VAL A 146 10.38 3.59 -14.23
N PHE A 147 10.19 3.96 -12.96
CA PHE A 147 8.96 3.69 -12.22
C PHE A 147 8.07 4.93 -12.23
N ALA A 148 6.82 4.83 -12.68
CA ALA A 148 5.86 5.91 -12.59
C ALA A 148 4.73 5.58 -11.60
N THR A 149 4.25 6.58 -10.87
CA THR A 149 3.02 6.51 -10.07
C THR A 149 2.11 7.70 -10.39
N SER A 150 0.80 7.47 -10.40
CA SER A 150 -0.18 8.52 -10.73
C SER A 150 -0.36 9.57 -9.61
N LEU A 151 0.03 9.24 -8.37
CA LEU A 151 -0.05 10.10 -7.19
C LEU A 151 1.20 9.94 -6.33
N SER A 152 1.59 10.97 -5.59
CA SER A 152 2.70 10.90 -4.63
C SER A 152 2.58 9.65 -3.74
N PRO A 153 3.67 8.88 -3.58
CA PRO A 153 3.60 7.61 -2.85
C PRO A 153 3.31 7.84 -1.37
N CYS A 154 2.55 6.94 -0.76
CA CYS A 154 2.45 6.85 0.70
C CYS A 154 3.69 6.18 1.31
N ILE A 155 3.76 6.06 2.64
CA ILE A 155 4.89 5.43 3.32
C ILE A 155 5.12 3.96 2.90
N MET A 156 4.05 3.18 2.72
CA MET A 156 4.14 1.80 2.22
C MET A 156 4.76 1.75 0.82
N CYS A 157 4.26 2.58 -0.09
CA CYS A 157 4.75 2.64 -1.47
C CYS A 157 6.18 3.20 -1.55
N PHE A 158 6.56 4.12 -0.67
CA PHE A 158 7.96 4.54 -0.55
C PHE A 158 8.86 3.39 -0.15
N ARG A 159 8.47 2.53 0.81
CA ARG A 159 9.26 1.34 1.16
C ARG A 159 9.42 0.39 -0.02
N SER A 160 8.43 0.31 -0.91
CA SER A 160 8.55 -0.43 -2.17
C SER A 160 9.55 0.21 -3.12
N ILE A 161 9.50 1.53 -3.30
CA ILE A 161 10.48 2.27 -4.14
C ILE A 161 11.89 2.17 -3.56
N GLU A 162 12.05 2.23 -2.24
CA GLU A 162 13.31 2.04 -1.51
C GLU A 162 13.86 0.61 -1.71
N TRP A 163 12.98 -0.39 -1.77
CA TRP A 163 13.35 -1.76 -2.15
C TRP A 163 13.81 -1.83 -3.62
N LEU A 164 13.04 -1.30 -4.57
CA LEU A 164 13.46 -1.27 -5.99
C LEU A 164 14.78 -0.50 -6.20
N TRP A 165 14.99 0.56 -5.44
CA TRP A 165 16.25 1.30 -5.43
C TRP A 165 17.43 0.41 -5.02
N SER A 166 17.23 -0.46 -4.02
CA SER A 166 18.25 -1.46 -3.66
C SER A 166 18.51 -2.52 -4.74
N LEU A 167 17.55 -2.72 -5.67
CA LEU A 167 17.72 -3.56 -6.86
C LEU A 167 18.34 -2.82 -8.06
N GLY A 168 18.53 -1.50 -7.96
CA GLY A 168 19.15 -0.68 -9.02
C GLY A 168 18.27 0.42 -9.59
N LEU A 169 17.01 0.57 -9.17
CA LEU A 169 16.15 1.65 -9.67
C LEU A 169 16.72 3.03 -9.33
N ARG A 170 16.80 3.93 -10.32
CA ARG A 170 17.32 5.30 -10.15
C ARG A 170 16.41 6.38 -10.71
N ARG A 171 15.23 6.03 -11.25
CA ARG A 171 14.35 6.97 -11.94
C ARG A 171 12.90 6.76 -11.52
N VAL A 172 12.30 7.81 -10.96
CA VAL A 172 10.89 7.80 -10.55
C VAL A 172 10.18 9.00 -11.16
N VAL A 173 8.96 8.79 -11.63
CA VAL A 173 8.02 9.85 -12.02
C VAL A 173 6.81 9.82 -11.10
N ILE A 174 6.41 10.98 -10.62
CA ILE A 174 5.15 11.20 -9.92
C ILE A 174 4.26 12.10 -10.78
N ALA A 175 3.17 11.56 -11.32
CA ALA A 175 2.28 12.31 -12.22
C ALA A 175 1.49 13.42 -11.51
N GLU A 176 1.14 13.20 -10.24
CA GLU A 176 0.53 14.18 -9.35
C GLU A 176 1.30 14.23 -8.02
N SER A 177 1.89 15.38 -7.71
CA SER A 177 2.75 15.56 -6.52
C SER A 177 2.27 16.60 -5.50
N LYS A 178 1.07 17.16 -5.65
CA LYS A 178 0.59 18.33 -4.87
C LYS A 178 -0.64 18.02 -4.03
N SER A 179 -1.51 17.16 -4.52
CA SER A 179 -2.81 16.89 -3.92
C SER A 179 -2.66 16.05 -2.65
N PHE A 180 -1.72 15.10 -2.64
CA PHE A 180 -1.34 14.31 -1.47
C PHE A 180 0.16 14.48 -1.20
N GLY A 181 0.52 14.92 0.01
CA GLY A 181 1.92 15.20 0.35
C GLY A 181 2.81 13.97 0.26
N GLY A 182 2.32 12.82 0.73
CA GLY A 182 2.99 11.54 0.63
C GLY A 182 4.44 11.59 1.11
N THR A 183 5.32 10.86 0.42
CA THR A 183 6.73 10.71 0.76
C THR A 183 7.66 11.05 -0.41
N ALA A 184 7.23 11.91 -1.33
CA ALA A 184 8.02 12.31 -2.49
C ALA A 184 9.41 12.87 -2.12
N ASP A 185 9.52 13.60 -1.00
CA ASP A 185 10.81 14.12 -0.51
C ASP A 185 11.76 13.02 -0.05
N ARG A 186 11.23 11.95 0.54
CA ARG A 186 12.04 10.78 0.88
C ARG A 186 12.53 10.03 -0.35
N VAL A 187 11.71 9.94 -1.40
CA VAL A 187 12.14 9.36 -2.69
C VAL A 187 13.29 10.19 -3.28
N ALA A 188 13.18 11.52 -3.26
CA ALA A 188 14.22 12.42 -3.75
C ALA A 188 15.53 12.32 -2.95
N ALA A 189 15.46 11.93 -1.68
CA ALA A 189 16.62 11.77 -0.80
C ALA A 189 17.36 10.43 -1.00
N LEU A 190 16.83 9.50 -1.79
CA LEU A 190 17.53 8.26 -2.13
C LEU A 190 18.75 8.58 -3.02
N ASP A 191 19.91 8.04 -2.66
CA ASP A 191 21.15 8.35 -3.35
C ASP A 191 21.09 7.97 -4.85
N GLY A 192 21.53 8.90 -5.70
CA GLY A 192 21.47 8.77 -7.16
C GLY A 192 20.06 8.74 -7.77
N MET A 193 19.00 9.01 -7.02
CA MET A 193 17.63 9.03 -7.54
C MET A 193 17.35 10.31 -8.35
N VAL A 194 16.88 10.13 -9.58
CA VAL A 194 16.30 11.20 -10.40
C VAL A 194 14.79 11.13 -10.27
N LEU A 195 14.19 12.19 -9.72
CA LEU A 195 12.76 12.29 -9.49
C LEU A 195 12.14 13.39 -10.36
N VAL A 196 11.19 13.03 -11.21
CA VAL A 196 10.32 13.98 -11.92
C VAL A 196 9.01 14.11 -11.17
N ARG A 197 8.67 15.33 -10.75
CA ARG A 197 7.40 15.66 -10.08
C ARG A 197 6.55 16.50 -11.01
N LEU A 198 5.45 15.93 -11.48
CA LEU A 198 4.47 16.63 -12.30
C LEU A 198 3.30 17.12 -11.44
N CYS A 199 2.47 17.95 -12.05
CA CYS A 199 1.15 18.33 -11.54
C CYS A 199 0.14 18.13 -12.68
N ASN A 200 0.03 16.89 -13.16
CA ASN A 200 -0.82 16.58 -14.30
C ASN A 200 -2.29 16.88 -13.96
N ARG A 201 -2.90 17.79 -14.73
CA ARG A 201 -4.26 18.29 -14.45
C ARG A 201 -5.33 17.19 -14.43
N ARG A 202 -5.17 16.15 -15.27
CA ARG A 202 -6.11 15.01 -15.29
C ARG A 202 -6.00 14.21 -14.00
N ALA A 203 -4.78 13.88 -13.56
CA ALA A 203 -4.55 13.17 -12.29
C ALA A 203 -5.11 13.96 -11.09
N VAL A 204 -4.86 15.28 -11.02
CA VAL A 204 -5.46 16.15 -9.99
C VAL A 204 -6.99 16.07 -10.02
N GLY A 205 -7.58 16.18 -11.21
CA GLY A 205 -9.04 16.13 -11.39
C GLY A 205 -9.64 14.79 -10.94
N MET A 206 -9.00 13.68 -11.28
CA MET A 206 -9.42 12.33 -10.87
C MET A 206 -9.36 12.17 -9.35
N MET A 207 -8.23 12.51 -8.72
CA MET A 207 -8.07 12.38 -7.27
C MET A 207 -9.02 13.28 -6.49
N ARG A 208 -9.19 14.55 -6.91
CA ARG A 208 -10.16 15.46 -6.28
C ARG A 208 -11.59 14.93 -6.41
N ARG A 209 -11.97 14.45 -7.60
CA ARG A 209 -13.31 13.89 -7.82
C ARG A 209 -13.52 12.67 -6.93
N PHE A 210 -12.56 11.75 -6.88
CA PHE A 210 -12.66 10.53 -6.07
C PHE A 210 -12.75 10.86 -4.58
N ALA A 211 -11.79 11.60 -4.02
CA ALA A 211 -11.76 11.90 -2.59
C ALA A 211 -12.98 12.69 -2.10
N ARG A 212 -13.55 13.58 -2.93
CA ARG A 212 -14.80 14.28 -2.60
C ARG A 212 -16.02 13.36 -2.61
N THR A 213 -16.06 12.42 -3.55
CA THR A 213 -17.21 11.52 -3.73
C THR A 213 -17.18 10.36 -2.73
N PHE A 214 -15.98 9.84 -2.45
CA PHE A 214 -15.72 8.65 -1.64
C PHE A 214 -14.70 8.94 -0.53
N PRO A 215 -14.99 9.89 0.40
CA PRO A 215 -14.01 10.35 1.38
C PRO A 215 -13.61 9.28 2.39
N TRP A 216 -14.50 8.33 2.70
CA TRP A 216 -14.20 7.22 3.61
C TRP A 216 -13.37 6.13 2.95
N ASP A 217 -13.59 5.85 1.66
CA ASP A 217 -12.75 4.92 0.91
C ASP A 217 -11.34 5.49 0.74
N TRP A 218 -11.23 6.79 0.49
CA TRP A 218 -9.94 7.48 0.52
C TRP A 218 -9.26 7.41 1.89
N ALA A 219 -9.99 7.72 2.97
CA ALA A 219 -9.45 7.63 4.32
C ALA A 219 -9.01 6.20 4.66
N ALA A 220 -9.74 5.19 4.18
CA ALA A 220 -9.34 3.80 4.33
C ALA A 220 -8.03 3.54 3.60
N ASP A 221 -7.91 4.00 2.34
CA ASP A 221 -6.73 3.84 1.48
C ASP A 221 -5.44 4.26 2.17
N ILE A 222 -5.47 5.41 2.85
CA ILE A 222 -4.31 5.96 3.55
C ILE A 222 -4.22 5.57 5.03
N GLY A 223 -5.02 4.61 5.51
CA GLY A 223 -4.95 4.13 6.89
C GLY A 223 -5.45 5.12 7.94
N GLU A 224 -6.37 6.01 7.58
CA GLU A 224 -6.89 7.08 8.45
C GLU A 224 -8.32 6.86 8.94
N VAL A 225 -8.96 5.73 8.61
CA VAL A 225 -10.19 5.33 9.30
C VAL A 225 -9.86 5.08 10.78
N PRO A 226 -10.49 5.80 11.73
CA PRO A 226 -10.24 5.56 13.15
C PRO A 226 -10.71 4.16 13.57
N PRO A 227 -10.00 3.49 14.49
CA PRO A 227 -10.52 2.25 15.08
C PRO A 227 -11.79 2.56 15.88
N ALA A 228 -12.83 1.77 15.64
CA ALA A 228 -14.07 1.73 16.42
C ALA A 228 -13.96 0.77 17.61
N ASP A 229 -13.17 -0.31 17.48
CA ASP A 229 -12.92 -1.26 18.56
C ASP A 229 -11.43 -1.64 18.68
N LEU A 230 -10.87 -1.43 19.87
CA LEU A 230 -9.53 -1.88 20.26
C LEU A 230 -9.59 -3.01 21.31
N GLY A 231 -10.70 -3.76 21.34
CA GLY A 231 -10.95 -4.86 22.28
C GLY A 231 -9.88 -5.93 22.21
N LEU A 232 -9.49 -6.33 21.00
CA LEU A 232 -8.44 -7.33 20.79
C LEU A 232 -7.10 -6.87 21.39
N LEU A 233 -6.70 -5.61 21.18
CA LEU A 233 -5.49 -5.06 21.79
C LEU A 233 -5.58 -5.02 23.32
N ARG A 234 -6.75 -4.64 23.88
CA ARG A 234 -6.97 -4.67 25.34
C ARG A 234 -6.81 -6.09 25.89
N GLN A 235 -7.39 -7.09 25.22
CA GLN A 235 -7.25 -8.50 25.58
C GLN A 235 -5.79 -8.98 25.50
N LEU A 236 -5.06 -8.62 24.44
CA LEU A 236 -3.63 -8.96 24.32
C LEU A 236 -2.78 -8.32 25.43
N ARG A 237 -3.10 -7.10 25.88
CA ARG A 237 -2.40 -6.48 27.01
C ARG A 237 -2.67 -7.17 28.35
N THR A 238 -3.91 -7.65 28.57
CA THR A 238 -4.30 -8.27 29.85
C THR A 238 -3.99 -9.77 29.90
N GLU A 239 -4.15 -10.47 28.78
CA GLU A 239 -4.14 -11.93 28.66
C GLU A 239 -3.16 -12.42 27.59
N GLY A 240 -2.26 -11.57 27.10
CA GLY A 240 -1.36 -11.88 25.97
C GLY A 240 -0.44 -13.08 26.20
N SER A 241 -0.10 -13.39 27.45
CA SER A 241 0.68 -14.58 27.80
C SER A 241 -0.06 -15.89 27.55
N ALA A 242 -1.40 -15.86 27.47
CA ALA A 242 -2.25 -16.99 27.11
C ALA A 242 -2.76 -16.90 25.67
N LEU A 243 -3.28 -15.74 25.26
CA LEU A 243 -3.91 -15.53 23.95
C LEU A 243 -2.89 -15.52 22.81
N GLY A 244 -1.75 -14.85 23.00
CA GLY A 244 -0.73 -14.72 21.96
C GLY A 244 -0.15 -16.06 21.49
N PRO A 245 0.27 -16.96 22.40
CA PRO A 245 0.69 -18.31 22.04
C PRO A 245 -0.37 -19.13 21.30
N GLN A 246 -1.66 -18.93 21.56
CA GLN A 246 -2.74 -19.61 20.83
C GLN A 246 -2.80 -19.14 19.36
N PHE A 247 -2.67 -17.83 19.12
CA PHE A 247 -2.64 -17.28 17.76
C PHE A 247 -1.41 -17.76 16.98
N ILE A 248 -0.23 -17.77 17.62
CA ILE A 248 0.99 -18.31 17.03
C ILE A 248 0.86 -19.81 16.74
N ALA A 249 0.28 -20.59 17.66
CA ALA A 249 0.05 -22.01 17.44
C ALA A 249 -0.93 -22.27 16.28
N GLN A 250 -2.00 -21.47 16.18
CA GLN A 250 -2.96 -21.56 15.08
C GLN A 250 -2.30 -21.21 13.73
N LEU A 251 -1.48 -20.15 13.68
CA LEU A 251 -0.70 -19.80 12.50
C LEU A 251 0.27 -20.93 12.12
N ARG A 252 1.03 -21.46 13.08
CA ARG A 252 1.97 -22.55 12.83
C ARG A 252 1.28 -23.81 12.30
N ALA A 253 0.12 -24.17 12.85
CA ALA A 253 -0.67 -25.32 12.39
C ALA A 253 -1.18 -25.19 10.95
N SER A 254 -1.33 -23.96 10.44
CA SER A 254 -1.74 -23.70 9.05
C SER A 254 -0.62 -23.88 8.01
N GLY A 255 0.64 -23.93 8.45
CA GLY A 255 1.81 -23.93 7.56
C GLY A 255 2.06 -22.59 6.85
N LYS A 256 1.40 -21.51 7.26
CA LYS A 256 1.54 -20.15 6.71
C LYS A 256 2.55 -19.33 7.53
N GLY A 257 3.09 -18.27 6.93
CA GLY A 257 4.12 -17.41 7.54
C GLY A 257 3.53 -16.24 8.33
N ALA A 258 2.34 -15.76 7.96
CA ALA A 258 1.65 -14.68 8.65
C ALA A 258 0.13 -14.87 8.70
N ALA A 259 -0.50 -14.24 9.70
CA ALA A 259 -1.95 -14.20 9.87
C ALA A 259 -2.41 -12.80 10.27
N VAL A 260 -3.63 -12.43 9.87
CA VAL A 260 -4.36 -11.29 10.42
C VAL A 260 -5.51 -11.83 11.27
N PHE A 261 -5.56 -11.43 12.53
CA PHE A 261 -6.64 -11.72 13.46
C PHE A 261 -7.46 -10.46 13.68
N LYS A 262 -8.78 -10.54 13.49
CA LYS A 262 -9.68 -9.37 13.58
C LYS A 262 -10.48 -9.37 14.89
N PRO A 263 -10.89 -8.19 15.39
CA PRO A 263 -11.78 -8.09 16.56
C PRO A 263 -13.18 -8.66 16.27
N PRO A 264 -13.99 -8.91 17.32
CA PRO A 264 -13.66 -8.75 18.74
C PRO A 264 -13.02 -10.00 19.38
N ASP A 265 -13.07 -11.14 18.69
CA ASP A 265 -12.74 -12.47 19.21
C ASP A 265 -11.41 -13.02 18.69
N GLY A 266 -10.68 -12.25 17.88
CA GLY A 266 -9.42 -12.69 17.30
C GLY A 266 -9.61 -13.80 16.27
N ARG A 267 -10.73 -13.84 15.56
CA ARG A 267 -10.88 -14.77 14.43
C ARG A 267 -9.89 -14.45 13.33
N VAL A 268 -9.42 -15.49 12.65
CA VAL A 268 -8.58 -15.37 11.47
C VAL A 268 -9.36 -14.64 10.37
N ALA A 269 -8.85 -13.49 9.97
CA ALA A 269 -9.29 -12.77 8.78
C ALA A 269 -8.62 -13.34 7.54
N ALA A 270 -7.30 -13.57 7.61
CA ALA A 270 -6.52 -14.17 6.54
C ALA A 270 -5.21 -14.79 7.06
N MET A 271 -4.64 -15.68 6.26
CA MET A 271 -3.32 -16.27 6.45
C MET A 271 -2.60 -16.36 5.11
N ALA A 272 -1.29 -16.14 5.09
CA ALA A 272 -0.51 -16.15 3.85
C ALA A 272 0.88 -16.75 4.01
N SER A 273 1.37 -17.34 2.93
CA SER A 273 2.74 -17.84 2.78
C SER A 273 3.67 -16.69 2.40
N ASP A 274 4.97 -16.88 2.63
CA ASP A 274 5.99 -16.01 2.06
C ASP A 274 6.35 -16.54 0.67
N ASP A 275 6.01 -15.78 -0.36
CA ASP A 275 6.25 -16.18 -1.75
C ASP A 275 7.42 -15.39 -2.36
N ARG A 276 8.23 -14.69 -1.55
CA ARG A 276 9.39 -13.94 -2.05
C ARG A 276 10.38 -14.83 -2.77
N HIS A 277 10.62 -16.05 -2.29
CA HIS A 277 11.56 -16.97 -2.91
C HIS A 277 11.16 -17.33 -4.35
N SER A 278 9.89 -17.65 -4.58
CA SER A 278 9.37 -18.01 -5.90
C SER A 278 9.13 -16.81 -6.83
N SER A 279 9.24 -15.58 -6.30
CA SER A 279 8.97 -14.35 -7.04
C SER A 279 10.19 -13.46 -7.26
N GLY A 280 11.40 -14.03 -7.20
CA GLY A 280 12.64 -13.27 -7.40
C GLY A 280 12.92 -12.24 -6.30
N GLY A 281 12.44 -12.51 -5.08
CA GLY A 281 12.58 -11.62 -3.92
C GLY A 281 11.53 -10.50 -3.86
N ASN A 282 10.38 -10.64 -4.53
CA ASN A 282 9.37 -9.57 -4.60
C ASN A 282 8.77 -9.23 -3.23
N GLU A 283 9.18 -8.11 -2.62
CA GLU A 283 8.79 -7.77 -1.25
C GLU A 283 7.28 -7.61 -1.03
N VAL A 284 6.47 -7.33 -2.07
CA VAL A 284 5.00 -7.28 -1.93
C VAL A 284 4.36 -8.67 -1.78
N ARG A 285 5.16 -9.73 -1.96
CA ARG A 285 4.83 -11.16 -1.80
C ARG A 285 5.30 -11.72 -0.45
N SER A 286 5.79 -10.88 0.47
CA SER A 286 6.08 -11.29 1.85
C SER A 286 4.81 -11.81 2.54
N ALA A 287 4.95 -12.71 3.50
CA ALA A 287 3.79 -13.29 4.19
C ALA A 287 2.91 -12.21 4.85
N ALA A 288 3.53 -11.21 5.50
CA ALA A 288 2.80 -10.13 6.17
C ALA A 288 2.01 -9.26 5.18
N MET A 289 2.63 -8.84 4.06
CA MET A 289 1.95 -8.06 3.02
C MET A 289 0.76 -8.80 2.43
N GLN A 290 0.94 -10.10 2.19
CA GLN A 290 -0.11 -10.94 1.63
C GLN A 290 -1.25 -11.19 2.63
N ALA A 291 -0.95 -11.47 3.90
CA ALA A 291 -1.98 -11.65 4.92
C ALA A 291 -2.80 -10.37 5.15
N MET A 292 -2.15 -9.20 5.19
CA MET A 292 -2.84 -7.91 5.31
C MET A 292 -3.73 -7.60 4.10
N GLY A 293 -3.30 -7.95 2.89
CA GLY A 293 -4.10 -7.80 1.69
C GLY A 293 -5.28 -8.78 1.62
N LEU A 294 -5.03 -10.06 1.88
CA LEU A 294 -6.06 -11.10 1.90
C LEU A 294 -7.08 -10.93 3.04
N ALA A 295 -6.78 -10.11 4.06
CA ALA A 295 -7.77 -9.78 5.10
C ALA A 295 -9.00 -9.05 4.52
N GLY A 296 -8.84 -8.40 3.37
CA GLY A 296 -9.91 -7.72 2.66
C GLY A 296 -10.17 -6.30 3.15
N SER A 297 -10.74 -5.49 2.27
CA SER A 297 -10.98 -4.07 2.50
C SER A 297 -12.06 -3.77 3.54
N ALA A 298 -12.86 -4.78 3.91
CA ALA A 298 -13.83 -4.69 4.99
C ALA A 298 -13.19 -4.74 6.40
N VAL A 299 -11.93 -5.18 6.51
CA VAL A 299 -11.20 -5.24 7.78
C VAL A 299 -10.47 -3.92 8.01
N ASN A 300 -10.79 -3.24 9.12
CA ASN A 300 -9.97 -2.13 9.59
C ASN A 300 -8.69 -2.69 10.23
N LEU A 301 -7.59 -2.67 9.47
CA LEU A 301 -6.32 -3.22 9.92
C LEU A 301 -5.81 -2.58 11.22
N ARG A 302 -6.21 -1.35 11.56
CA ARG A 302 -5.87 -0.67 12.84
C ARG A 302 -6.47 -1.32 14.08
N GLU A 303 -7.45 -2.19 13.91
CA GLU A 303 -8.08 -2.96 14.99
C GLU A 303 -7.57 -4.39 15.05
N ALA A 304 -6.89 -4.83 13.99
CA ALA A 304 -6.43 -6.19 13.83
C ALA A 304 -5.07 -6.41 14.48
N ALA A 305 -4.79 -7.67 14.81
CA ALA A 305 -3.49 -8.14 15.21
C ALA A 305 -2.83 -8.89 14.04
N LEU A 306 -1.63 -8.48 13.66
CA LEU A 306 -0.79 -9.18 12.68
C LEU A 306 0.09 -10.16 13.43
N ALA A 307 0.08 -11.44 13.07
CA ALA A 307 1.04 -12.42 13.56
C ALA A 307 2.01 -12.82 12.45
N VAL A 308 3.30 -12.90 12.77
CA VAL A 308 4.36 -13.29 11.85
C VAL A 308 5.27 -14.31 12.53
N LEU A 309 5.49 -15.45 11.87
CA LEU A 309 6.48 -16.43 12.30
C LEU A 309 7.85 -16.06 11.76
N ALA A 310 8.87 -16.23 12.59
CA ALA A 310 10.25 -16.15 12.13
C ALA A 310 10.58 -17.31 11.17
N PRO A 311 11.53 -17.12 10.25
CA PRO A 311 12.09 -18.23 9.48
C PRO A 311 12.61 -19.34 10.40
N PRO A 312 12.53 -20.63 10.00
CA PRO A 312 13.05 -21.72 10.80
C PRO A 312 14.51 -21.51 11.22
N GLY A 313 14.78 -21.58 12.52
CA GLY A 313 16.12 -21.40 13.10
C GLY A 313 16.52 -19.95 13.36
N ALA A 314 15.69 -18.97 13.01
CA ALA A 314 15.95 -17.58 13.38
C ALA A 314 15.75 -17.36 14.89
N GLU A 315 16.70 -16.68 15.53
CA GLU A 315 16.59 -16.30 16.96
C GLU A 315 15.87 -14.97 17.15
N VAL A 316 15.82 -14.15 16.09
CA VAL A 316 15.14 -12.85 16.07
C VAL A 316 14.39 -12.66 14.75
N LEU A 317 13.32 -11.85 14.80
CA LEU A 317 12.66 -11.34 13.60
C LEU A 317 13.34 -10.03 13.20
N ASP A 318 14.14 -10.07 12.15
CA ASP A 318 14.86 -8.92 11.59
C ASP A 318 14.12 -8.29 10.39
N MET A 319 14.69 -7.21 9.85
CA MET A 319 14.12 -6.51 8.68
C MET A 319 14.02 -7.37 7.42
N GLN A 320 14.98 -8.27 7.20
CA GLN A 320 15.00 -9.12 6.02
C GLN A 320 13.90 -10.17 6.09
N ALA A 321 13.75 -10.81 7.25
CA ALA A 321 12.70 -11.78 7.52
C ALA A 321 11.31 -11.12 7.48
N PHE A 322 11.13 -9.97 8.12
CA PHE A 322 9.83 -9.28 8.16
C PHE A 322 9.43 -8.66 6.82
N GLY A 323 10.40 -8.11 6.10
CA GLY A 323 10.21 -7.41 4.84
C GLY A 323 10.04 -5.89 5.03
N ARG A 324 10.77 -5.13 4.21
CA ARG A 324 10.77 -3.65 4.22
C ARG A 324 9.41 -3.10 3.82
N VAL A 325 8.74 -3.73 2.86
CA VAL A 325 7.40 -3.30 2.43
C VAL A 325 6.35 -3.65 3.48
N SER A 326 6.51 -4.78 4.19
CA SER A 326 5.67 -5.12 5.35
C SER A 326 5.76 -4.08 6.46
N LEU A 327 6.96 -3.56 6.74
CA LEU A 327 7.13 -2.42 7.65
C LEU A 327 6.36 -1.21 7.14
N GLY A 328 6.48 -0.88 5.86
CA GLY A 328 5.74 0.22 5.25
C GLY A 328 4.22 0.09 5.40
N ALA A 329 3.69 -1.13 5.25
CA ALA A 329 2.28 -1.40 5.50
C ALA A 329 1.90 -1.24 6.98
N CYS A 330 2.77 -1.62 7.91
CA CYS A 330 2.57 -1.37 9.34
C CYS A 330 2.66 0.13 9.69
N GLU A 331 3.56 0.88 9.05
CA GLU A 331 3.67 2.34 9.19
C GLU A 331 2.39 3.05 8.71
N LEU A 332 1.79 2.56 7.60
CA LEU A 332 0.56 3.12 7.04
C LEU A 332 -0.69 2.70 7.83
N PHE A 333 -0.91 1.40 7.94
CA PHE A 333 -2.16 0.84 8.48
C PHE A 333 -2.15 0.65 9.99
N ARG A 334 -1.00 0.81 10.66
CA ARG A 334 -0.86 0.83 12.12
C ARG A 334 -1.67 -0.27 12.80
N PRO A 335 -1.41 -1.57 12.48
CA PRO A 335 -2.13 -2.66 13.12
C PRO A 335 -2.01 -2.56 14.64
N ALA A 336 -3.08 -2.96 15.34
CA ALA A 336 -3.18 -2.77 16.77
C ALA A 336 -2.05 -3.49 17.52
N ALA A 337 -1.64 -4.64 17.01
CA ALA A 337 -0.55 -5.44 17.55
C ALA A 337 0.22 -6.19 16.45
N LEU A 338 1.50 -6.43 16.69
CA LEU A 338 2.31 -7.44 16.01
C LEU A 338 2.65 -8.56 16.99
N LEU A 339 2.32 -9.81 16.66
CA LEU A 339 2.68 -11.00 17.41
C LEU A 339 3.78 -11.75 16.65
N THR A 340 4.78 -12.24 17.39
CA THR A 340 5.86 -13.05 16.82
C THR A 340 6.28 -14.14 17.79
N ASP A 341 6.83 -15.24 17.28
CA ASP A 341 7.31 -16.36 18.09
C ASP A 341 8.74 -16.19 18.62
N VAL A 342 9.45 -15.15 18.17
CA VAL A 342 10.81 -14.79 18.60
C VAL A 342 10.90 -13.28 18.90
N PRO A 343 11.92 -12.80 19.62
CA PRO A 343 12.15 -11.36 19.79
C PRO A 343 12.33 -10.62 18.47
N VAL A 344 11.92 -9.35 18.41
CA VAL A 344 12.15 -8.49 17.24
C VAL A 344 13.50 -7.78 17.38
N GLU A 345 14.28 -7.72 16.29
CA GLU A 345 15.53 -6.95 16.24
C GLU A 345 15.28 -5.48 16.66
N ALA A 346 16.20 -4.90 17.44
CA ALA A 346 16.03 -3.56 18.02
C ALA A 346 15.72 -2.46 17.00
N GLY A 347 16.34 -2.51 15.80
CA GLY A 347 16.11 -1.55 14.72
C GLY A 347 14.68 -1.62 14.19
N LEU A 348 14.22 -2.83 13.82
CA LEU A 348 12.84 -3.07 13.38
C LEU A 348 11.83 -2.73 14.48
N GLY A 349 12.09 -3.16 15.72
CA GLY A 349 11.22 -2.89 16.87
C GLY A 349 11.04 -1.39 17.14
N SER A 350 12.09 -0.60 16.96
CA SER A 350 12.04 0.87 17.12
C SER A 350 11.14 1.52 16.06
N LEU A 351 11.22 1.07 14.81
CA LEU A 351 10.40 1.58 13.70
C LEU A 351 8.91 1.21 13.88
N LEU A 352 8.62 -0.03 14.27
CA LEU A 352 7.25 -0.48 14.56
C LEU A 352 6.64 0.31 15.74
N LYS A 353 7.42 0.53 16.80
CA LYS A 353 6.99 1.34 17.94
C LYS A 353 6.73 2.79 17.55
N ALA A 354 7.56 3.38 16.68
CA ALA A 354 7.35 4.73 16.16
C ALA A 354 6.08 4.85 15.31
N ALA A 355 5.70 3.77 14.61
CA ALA A 355 4.41 3.66 13.92
C ALA A 355 3.20 3.44 14.86
N GLY A 356 3.44 3.23 16.16
CA GLY A 356 2.39 2.95 17.14
C GLY A 356 1.93 1.49 17.17
N VAL A 357 2.71 0.57 16.61
CA VAL A 357 2.43 -0.88 16.62
C VAL A 357 3.04 -1.48 17.88
N GLU A 358 2.20 -2.14 18.70
CA GLU A 358 2.64 -2.83 19.90
C GLU A 358 3.09 -4.26 19.60
N VAL A 359 4.31 -4.60 19.99
CA VAL A 359 4.92 -5.91 19.69
C VAL A 359 4.78 -6.85 20.89
N PHE A 360 4.25 -8.05 20.64
CA PHE A 360 4.10 -9.12 21.60
C PHE A 360 4.95 -10.32 21.17
N VAL A 361 5.93 -10.68 22.00
CA VAL A 361 6.74 -11.88 21.81
C VAL A 361 6.04 -13.05 22.49
N CYS A 362 5.52 -13.96 21.68
CA CYS A 362 4.70 -15.08 22.08
C CYS A 362 5.50 -16.37 21.88
N ALA A 363 6.52 -16.56 22.73
CA ALA A 363 7.32 -17.77 22.71
C ALA A 363 6.40 -18.99 22.87
N GLY A 364 6.46 -19.90 21.91
CA GLY A 364 5.81 -21.21 22.07
C GLY A 364 6.50 -21.92 23.23
N ARG A 365 5.77 -22.26 24.28
CA ARG A 365 6.23 -23.38 25.13
C ARG A 365 6.25 -24.59 24.20
N SER A 366 7.43 -25.01 23.78
CA SER A 366 7.69 -26.35 23.31
C SER A 366 7.30 -27.28 24.46
N GLY A 367 6.06 -27.77 24.42
CA GLY A 367 5.56 -28.84 25.26
C GLY A 367 5.85 -30.18 24.60
#